data_AF-A0A843LA45-F1
#
_entry.id   AF-A0A843LA45-F1
#
_cell.length_a   1.000
_cell.length_b   1.000
_cell.length_c   1.000
_cell.angle_alpha   90.00
_cell.angle_beta   90.00
_cell.angle_gamma   90.00
#
_symmetry.space_group_name_H-M   'P 1'
#
loop_
_entity.id
_entity.type
_entity.pdbx_description
1 polymer ?
#
loop_
_entity_poly.entity_id
_entity_poly.type
_entity_poly.pdbx_seq_one_letter_code
_entity_poly.pdbx_strand_id
1 'polypeptide(L)' 'MPVTEKIPVSEEIYNQILDLRAPGETLDETLARLVEKVKKQRLTDDIEEVMARDEFVELDS' A
#
# COMPACT_ATOMS: atom_id res chain seq x y z
N MET A 1 18.27 -4.23 -3.95
CA MET A 1 18.97 -4.36 -2.66
C MET A 1 18.01 -5.05 -1.71
N PRO A 2 18.36 -6.16 -1.03
CA PRO A 2 17.48 -6.70 -0.01
C PRO A 2 17.54 -5.74 1.18
N VAL A 3 16.46 -4.99 1.41
CA VAL A 3 16.36 -4.12 2.58
C VAL A 3 16.19 -5.05 3.77
N THR A 4 17.28 -5.29 4.51
CA THR A 4 17.33 -6.11 5.73
C THR A 4 17.09 -5.27 6.99
N GLU A 5 16.19 -4.30 6.92
CA GLU A 5 15.70 -3.60 8.12
C GLU A 5 14.49 -4.34 8.68
N LYS A 6 14.63 -4.84 9.91
CA LYS A 6 13.55 -5.56 10.60
C LYS A 6 12.63 -4.53 11.28
N ILE A 7 11.36 -4.56 10.92
CA ILE A 7 10.34 -3.72 11.54
C ILE A 7 9.73 -4.52 12.72
N PRO A 8 9.86 -4.05 13.97
CA PRO A 8 9.20 -4.70 15.09
C PRO A 8 7.69 -4.49 14.97
N VAL A 9 6.94 -5.59 15.01
CA VAL A 9 5.47 -5.61 15.00
C VAL A 9 4.98 -6.45 16.18
N SER A 10 3.75 -6.22 16.62
CA SER A 10 3.12 -7.10 17.60
C SER A 10 2.84 -8.47 16.98
N GLU A 11 2.75 -9.51 17.82
CA GLU A 11 2.42 -10.87 17.36
C GLU A 11 1.08 -10.91 16.62
N GLU A 12 0.10 -10.12 17.06
CA GLU A 12 -1.19 -9.99 16.38
C GLU A 12 -1.04 -9.51 14.94
N ILE A 13 -0.30 -8.41 14.73
CA ILE A 13 -0.04 -7.86 13.39
C ILE A 13 0.76 -8.86 12.54
N TYR A 14 1.71 -9.56 13.15
CA TYR A 14 2.49 -10.60 12.46
C TYR A 14 1.59 -11.74 11.94
N ASN A 15 0.66 -12.23 12.76
CA ASN A 15 -0.28 -13.26 12.35
C ASN A 15 -1.23 -12.77 11.24
N GLN A 16 -1.72 -11.52 11.34
CA GLN A 16 -2.53 -10.93 10.27
C GLN A 16 -1.76 -10.84 8.94
N ILE A 17 -0.48 -10.49 8.96
CA ILE A 17 0.36 -10.47 7.75
C ILE A 17 0.54 -11.89 7.19
N LEU A 18 0.71 -12.89 8.06
CA LEU A 18 0.81 -14.30 7.64
C LEU A 18 -0.48 -14.81 6.99
N ASP A 19 -1.65 -14.44 7.52
CA ASP A 19 -2.95 -14.82 6.93
C ASP A 19 -3.17 -14.23 5.54
N LEU A 20 -2.54 -13.08 5.26
CA LEU A 20 -2.61 -12.40 3.96
C LEU A 20 -1.59 -12.93 2.93
N ARG A 21 -0.69 -13.82 3.34
CA ARG A 21 0.37 -14.38 2.49
C ARG A 21 -0.21 -15.41 1.50
N ALA A 22 0.17 -15.30 0.23
CA ALA A 22 -0.22 -16.32 -0.75
C ALA A 22 0.66 -17.59 -0.62
N PRO A 23 0.18 -18.77 -1.05
CA PRO A 23 0.99 -19.98 -1.06
C PRO A 23 2.26 -19.79 -1.90
N GLY A 24 3.42 -20.01 -1.29
CA GLY A 24 4.73 -19.88 -1.95
C GLY A 24 5.33 -18.46 -1.94
N GLU A 25 4.62 -17.43 -1.45
CA GLU A 25 5.19 -16.09 -1.26
C GLU A 25 6.03 -16.00 0.02
N THR A 26 7.08 -15.20 -0.05
CA THR A 26 7.84 -14.72 1.11
C THR A 26 7.09 -13.59 1.82
N LEU A 27 7.47 -13.32 3.08
CA LEU A 27 6.94 -12.18 3.83
C LEU A 27 7.26 -10.85 3.14
N ASP A 28 8.46 -10.71 2.58
CA ASP A 28 8.87 -9.50 1.86
C ASP A 28 8.02 -9.27 0.60
N GLU A 29 7.72 -10.32 -0.17
CA GLU A 29 6.83 -10.25 -1.34
C GLU A 29 5.38 -9.91 -0.93
N THR A 30 4.91 -10.47 0.18
CA THR A 30 3.58 -10.15 0.73
C THR A 30 3.51 -8.68 1.13
N LEU A 31 4.53 -8.18 1.83
CA LEU A 31 4.62 -6.77 2.22
C LEU A 31 4.71 -5.85 1.00
N ALA A 32 5.54 -6.19 0.00
CA ALA A 32 5.64 -5.43 -1.24
C ALA A 32 4.29 -5.33 -1.96
N ARG A 33 3.56 -6.45 -2.08
CA ARG A 33 2.23 -6.50 -2.69
C ARG A 33 1.21 -5.67 -1.91
N LEU A 34 1.21 -5.76 -0.58
CA LEU A 34 0.33 -4.96 0.27
C LEU A 34 0.63 -3.46 0.14
N VAL A 35 1.91 -3.08 0.14
CA VAL A 35 2.35 -1.68 -0.05
C VAL A 35 1.93 -1.16 -1.43
N GLU A 36 2.11 -1.94 -2.49
CA GLU A 36 1.66 -1.54 -3.84
C GLU A 36 0.15 -1.33 -3.90
N LYS A 37 -0.63 -2.23 -3.25
CA LYS A 37 -2.08 -2.10 -3.19
C LYS A 37 -2.50 -0.81 -2.47
N VAL A 38 -1.91 -0.52 -1.31
CA VAL A 38 -2.20 0.70 -0.53
C VAL A 38 -1.79 1.95 -1.29
N LYS A 39 -0.64 1.95 -1.99
CA LYS A 39 -0.21 3.08 -2.83
C LYS A 39 -1.19 3.36 -3.97
N LYS A 40 -1.66 2.31 -4.66
CA LYS A 40 -2.67 2.45 -5.71
C LYS A 40 -3.98 3.00 -5.16
N GLN A 41 -4.41 2.51 -4.00
CA GLN A 41 -5.64 2.97 -3.37
C GLN A 41 -5.55 4.43 -2.95
N ARG A 42 -4.46 4.85 -2.30
CA ARG A 42 -4.23 6.26 -1.96
C ARG A 42 -4.25 7.18 -3.18
N LEU A 43 -3.67 6.75 -4.32
CA LEU A 43 -3.73 7.54 -5.55
C LEU A 43 -5.18 7.72 -6.04
N THR A 44 -6.00 6.68 -5.96
CA THR A 44 -7.42 6.77 -6.31
C THR A 44 -8.19 7.66 -5.34
N ASP A 45 -8.00 7.47 -4.04
CA ASP A 45 -8.66 8.26 -2.99
C ASP A 45 -8.28 9.74 -3.10
N ASP A 46 -7.00 10.06 -3.36
CA ASP A 46 -6.52 11.43 -3.56
C ASP A 46 -7.17 12.07 -4.81
N ILE A 47 -7.35 11.32 -5.90
CA ILE A 47 -8.05 11.81 -7.11
C ILE A 47 -9.53 12.08 -6.81
N GLU A 48 -10.21 11.17 -6.11
CA GLU A 48 -11.60 11.35 -5.69
C GLU A 48 -11.77 12.56 -4.76
N GLU A 49 -10.84 12.76 -3.84
CA GLU A 49 -10.84 13.90 -2.92
C GLU A 49 -10.65 15.24 -3.67
N VAL A 50 -9.73 15.32 -4.63
CA VAL A 50 -9.54 16.53 -5.46
C VAL A 50 -10.75 16.80 -6.35
N MET A 51 -11.37 15.76 -6.93
CA MET A 51 -12.63 15.91 -7.67
C MET A 51 -13.78 16.40 -6.77
N ALA A 52 -13.87 15.89 -5.54
CA ALA A 52 -14.90 16.30 -4.59
C ALA A 52 -14.70 17.74 -4.06
N ARG A 53 -13.48 18.27 -4.11
CA ARG A 53 -13.15 19.65 -3.73
C ARG A 53 -13.28 20.66 -4.86
N ASP A 54 -13.64 20.22 -6.07
CA ASP A 54 -13.81 21.06 -7.28
C ASP A 54 -12.58 21.96 -7.56
N GLU A 55 -11.39 21.48 -7.19
CA GLU A 55 -10.09 22.19 -7.31
C GLU A 55 -9.30 21.70 -8.54
N PHE A 56 -9.98 21.06 -9.50
CA PHE A 56 -9.40 20.74 -10.79
C PHE A 56 -9.34 22.01 -11.64
N VAL A 57 -8.14 22.53 -11.87
CA VAL A 57 -7.91 23.61 -12.83
C VAL A 57 -7.54 22.97 -14.17
N GLU A 58 -8.31 23.24 -15.21
CA GLU A 58 -7.95 22.85 -16.58
C GLU A 58 -6.61 23.50 -16.94
N LEU A 59 -5.66 22.72 -17.46
CA LEU A 59 -4.42 23.28 -18.00
C LEU A 59 -4.75 23.95 -19.34
N ASP A 60 -4.77 25.28 -19.35
CA ASP A 60 -4.89 26.07 -20.57
C ASP A 60 -3.78 25.66 -21.57
N SER A 61 -4.22 25.21 -22.75
CA SER A 61 -3.37 24.80 -23.89
C SER A 61 -2.76 25.97 -24.65
#